data_AF-A0A257YGK9-F1
#
_entry.id   AF-A0A257YGK9-F1
#
_cell.length_a   1.000
_cell.length_b   1.000
_cell.length_c   1.000
_cell.angle_alpha   90.00
_cell.angle_beta   90.00
_cell.angle_gamma   90.00
#
_symmetry.space_group_name_H-M   'P 1'
#
loop_
_entity.id
_entity.type
_entity.pdbx_description
1 polymer ?
#
loop_
_entity_poly.entity_id
_entity_poly.type
_entity_poly.pdbx_seq_one_letter_code
_entity_poly.pdbx_strand_id
1 'polypeptide(L)'
;MTQNEDHGRATGSEAGATAGLAQSEEFAHELCNLVQVVAGYLEMLTFQIDDEVALRYIGSAQIAADQIGALAAGLDAAAGQRGLMFPR
;
A
#
# COMPACT_ATOMS: atom_id res chain seq x y z
N MET A 1 38.22 -42.45 -2.25
CA MET A 1 36.91 -42.09 -1.68
C MET A 1 36.88 -40.58 -1.57
N THR A 2 36.31 -39.90 -2.56
CA THR A 2 36.17 -38.43 -2.59
C THR A 2 34.76 -38.08 -2.15
N GLN A 3 34.61 -37.56 -0.93
CA GLN A 3 33.36 -37.04 -0.40
C GLN A 3 33.11 -35.68 -1.04
N ASN A 4 32.13 -35.61 -1.94
CA ASN A 4 31.52 -34.36 -2.37
C ASN A 4 30.52 -33.94 -1.30
N GLU A 5 30.82 -32.86 -0.58
CA GLU A 5 29.84 -32.18 0.26
C GLU A 5 29.31 -30.97 -0.52
N ASP A 6 28.27 -31.24 -1.31
CA ASP A 6 27.34 -30.25 -1.82
C ASP A 6 26.48 -29.75 -0.65
N HIS A 7 26.92 -28.68 0.02
CA HIS A 7 26.11 -27.98 1.01
C HIS A 7 25.39 -26.80 0.36
N GLY A 8 24.25 -27.12 -0.25
CA GLY A 8 22.97 -26.57 0.19
C GLY A 8 22.90 -25.06 0.37
N ARG A 9 22.91 -24.35 -0.76
CA ARG A 9 22.46 -22.96 -0.91
C ARG A 9 20.96 -22.85 -0.58
N ALA A 10 20.61 -22.56 0.68
CA ALA A 10 19.21 -22.43 1.10
C ALA A 10 18.94 -21.32 2.16
N THR A 11 19.73 -20.24 2.19
CA THR A 11 19.54 -19.13 3.16
C THR A 11 19.07 -17.81 2.54
N GLY A 12 18.85 -17.75 1.22
CA GLY A 12 18.56 -16.49 0.52
C GLY A 12 17.08 -16.15 0.31
N SER A 13 16.15 -17.07 0.55
CA SER A 13 14.76 -16.92 0.09
C SER A 13 13.82 -16.25 1.09
N GLU A 14 14.05 -16.43 2.40
CA GLU A 14 13.14 -15.93 3.43
C GLU A 14 13.39 -14.46 3.78
N ALA A 15 14.66 -14.04 3.84
CA ALA A 15 15.04 -12.65 4.13
C ALA A 15 14.62 -11.67 3.02
N GLY A 16 14.57 -12.12 1.76
CA GLY A 16 14.09 -11.30 0.64
C GLY A 16 12.56 -11.16 0.63
N ALA A 17 11.83 -12.20 1.04
CA ALA A 17 10.38 -12.18 1.11
C ALA A 17 9.87 -11.27 2.25
N THR A 18 10.51 -11.31 3.41
CA THR A 18 10.14 -10.45 4.55
C THR A 18 10.47 -8.97 4.29
N ALA A 19 11.59 -8.67 3.64
CA ALA A 19 11.94 -7.31 3.24
C ALA A 19 10.95 -6.71 2.22
N GLY A 20 10.49 -7.53 1.25
CA GLY A 20 9.49 -7.08 0.27
C GLY A 20 8.10 -6.84 0.87
N LEU A 21 7.73 -7.60 1.90
CA LEU A 21 6.46 -7.39 2.63
C LEU A 21 6.51 -6.11 3.48
N ALA A 22 7.58 -5.91 4.26
CA ALA A 22 7.74 -4.70 5.07
C ALA A 22 7.72 -3.41 4.22
N GLN A 23 8.36 -3.43 3.06
CA GLN A 23 8.34 -2.30 2.12
C GLN A 23 6.94 -2.05 1.54
N SER A 24 6.14 -3.11 1.34
CA SER A 24 4.77 -2.99 0.84
C SER A 24 3.81 -2.43 1.88
N GLU A 25 3.98 -2.81 3.15
CA GLU A 25 3.22 -2.29 4.29
C GLU A 25 3.54 -0.80 4.54
N GLU A 26 4.83 -0.43 4.53
CA GLU A 26 5.26 0.97 4.65
C GLU A 26 4.69 1.83 3.52
N PHE A 27 4.75 1.35 2.28
CA PHE A 27 4.19 2.05 1.12
C PHE A 27 2.67 2.21 1.20
N ALA A 28 1.94 1.17 1.64
CA ALA A 28 0.49 1.26 1.84
C ALA A 28 0.14 2.28 2.93
N HIS A 29 0.91 2.32 4.02
CA HIS A 29 0.72 3.28 5.10
C HIS A 29 0.95 4.73 4.63
N GLU A 30 2.03 4.98 3.89
CA GLU A 30 2.31 6.30 3.31
C GLU A 30 1.21 6.76 2.35
N LEU A 31 0.71 5.85 1.50
CA LEU A 31 -0.42 6.15 0.61
C LEU A 31 -1.68 6.52 1.38
N CYS A 32 -2.02 5.77 2.44
CA CYS A 32 -3.17 6.08 3.30
C CYS A 32 -3.05 7.47 3.95
N ASN A 33 -1.87 7.81 4.46
CA ASN A 33 -1.62 9.13 5.06
C ASN A 33 -1.80 10.24 4.01
N LEU A 34 -1.27 10.04 2.80
CA LEU A 34 -1.42 11.02 1.72
C LEU A 34 -2.89 11.20 1.30
N VAL A 35 -3.64 10.11 1.18
CA VAL A 35 -5.08 10.15 0.87
C VAL A 35 -5.85 10.92 1.92
N GLN A 36 -5.58 10.69 3.21
CA GLN A 36 -6.25 11.42 4.30
C GLN A 36 -5.98 12.92 4.24
N VAL A 37 -4.73 13.33 4.00
CA VAL A 37 -4.36 14.73 3.86
C VAL A 37 -5.08 15.37 2.67
N VAL A 38 -5.07 14.71 1.51
CA VAL A 38 -5.74 15.20 0.30
C VAL A 38 -7.25 15.32 0.52
N ALA A 39 -7.89 14.30 1.11
CA ALA A 39 -9.31 14.30 1.40
C ALA A 39 -9.70 15.48 2.32
N GLY A 40 -8.92 15.73 3.38
CA GLY A 40 -9.16 16.86 4.28
C GLY A 40 -9.05 18.22 3.59
N TYR A 41 -8.08 18.40 2.68
CA TYR A 41 -7.99 19.63 1.89
C TYR A 41 -9.16 19.81 0.93
N LEU A 42 -9.58 18.73 0.25
CA LEU A 42 -10.72 18.79 -0.66
C LEU A 42 -12.01 19.12 0.08
N GLU A 43 -12.24 18.51 1.26
CA GLU A 43 -13.37 18.84 2.13
C GLU A 43 -13.37 20.32 2.51
N MET A 44 -12.23 20.85 2.98
CA MET A 44 -12.08 22.27 3.31
C MET A 44 -12.38 23.18 2.11
N LEU A 45 -11.89 22.85 0.91
CA LEU A 45 -12.15 23.61 -0.30
C LEU A 45 -13.63 23.60 -0.71
N THR A 46 -14.33 22.50 -0.43
CA THR A 46 -15.76 22.36 -0.74
C THR A 46 -16.60 23.39 0.02
N PHE A 47 -16.18 23.76 1.24
CA PHE A 47 -16.85 24.79 2.06
C PHE A 47 -16.43 26.23 1.73
N GLN A 48 -15.39 26.44 0.93
CA GLN A 48 -14.85 27.77 0.61
C GLN A 48 -15.22 28.26 -0.79
N ILE A 49 -15.75 27.40 -1.65
CA ILE A 49 -15.95 27.67 -3.07
C ILE A 49 -17.43 27.57 -3.44
N ASP A 50 -17.95 28.62 -4.07
CA ASP A 50 -19.31 28.67 -4.62
C ASP A 50 -19.38 28.40 -6.14
N ASP A 51 -18.22 28.24 -6.81
CA ASP A 51 -18.18 27.90 -8.23
C ASP A 51 -18.54 26.43 -8.48
N GLU A 52 -19.67 26.21 -9.14
CA GLU A 52 -20.20 24.87 -9.48
C GLU A 52 -19.24 24.05 -10.37
N VAL A 53 -18.41 24.70 -11.19
CA VAL A 53 -17.41 24.01 -12.00
C VAL A 53 -16.26 23.51 -11.11
N ALA A 54 -15.71 24.37 -10.25
CA ALA A 54 -14.71 23.98 -9.27
C ALA A 54 -15.20 22.88 -8.31
N LEU A 55 -16.45 22.95 -7.84
CA LEU A 55 -17.04 21.90 -6.99
C LEU A 55 -17.11 20.54 -7.70
N ARG A 56 -17.38 20.50 -9.00
CA ARG A 56 -17.34 19.25 -9.80
C ARG A 56 -15.92 18.68 -9.91
N TYR A 57 -14.91 19.54 -10.05
CA TYR A 57 -13.52 19.09 -10.04
C TYR A 57 -13.09 18.56 -8.67
N ILE A 58 -13.51 19.22 -7.58
CA ILE A 58 -13.28 18.75 -6.21
C ILE A 58 -13.92 17.38 -6.00
N GLY A 59 -15.18 17.19 -6.41
CA GLY A 59 -15.85 15.89 -6.33
C GLY A 59 -15.12 14.79 -7.11
N SER A 60 -14.59 15.11 -8.29
CA SER A 60 -13.78 14.17 -9.07
C SER A 60 -12.47 13.80 -8.35
N ALA A 61 -11.83 14.78 -7.70
CA ALA A 61 -10.63 14.54 -6.90
C ALA A 61 -10.90 13.70 -5.65
N GLN A 62 -12.05 13.87 -5.00
CA GLN A 62 -12.49 13.04 -3.87
C GLN A 62 -12.66 11.57 -4.29
N ILE A 63 -13.33 11.32 -5.42
CA ILE A 63 -13.48 9.96 -5.97
C ILE A 63 -12.11 9.32 -6.25
N ALA A 64 -11.17 10.09 -6.81
CA ALA A 64 -9.82 9.58 -7.07
C ALA A 64 -9.08 9.24 -5.77
N ALA A 65 -9.19 10.10 -4.74
CA ALA A 65 -8.60 9.85 -3.42
C ALA A 65 -9.17 8.58 -2.78
N ASP A 66 -10.48 8.36 -2.85
CA ASP A 66 -11.15 7.16 -2.35
C ASP A 66 -10.64 5.89 -3.05
N GLN A 67 -10.49 5.93 -4.38
CA GLN A 67 -9.97 4.80 -5.15
C GLN A 67 -8.51 4.48 -4.79
N ILE A 68 -7.67 5.49 -4.60
CA ILE A 68 -6.29 5.30 -4.15
C ILE A 68 -6.25 4.71 -2.74
N GLY A 69 -7.12 5.17 -1.84
CA GLY A 69 -7.26 4.62 -0.49
C GLY A 69 -7.67 3.14 -0.52
N ALA A 70 -8.62 2.77 -1.37
CA ALA A 70 -9.04 1.37 -1.55
C ALA A 70 -7.90 0.49 -2.09
N LEU A 71 -7.07 1.01 -3.00
CA LEU A 71 -5.88 0.31 -3.49
C LEU A 71 -4.83 0.13 -2.39
N ALA A 72 -4.58 1.16 -1.59
CA ALA A 72 -3.65 1.10 -0.45
C ALA A 72 -4.10 0.04 0.57
N ALA A 73 -5.39 0.01 0.92
CA ALA A 73 -5.95 -1.01 1.80
C ALA A 73 -5.84 -2.43 1.19
N GLY A 74 -6.03 -2.57 -0.13
CA GLY A 74 -5.85 -3.82 -0.84
C GLY A 74 -4.40 -4.33 -0.83
N LEU A 75 -3.42 -3.42 -0.96
CA LEU A 75 -2.00 -3.73 -0.86
C LEU A 75 -1.62 -4.21 0.54
N ASP A 76 -2.09 -3.52 1.58
CA ASP A 76 -1.87 -3.89 2.99
C ASP A 76 -2.47 -5.27 3.31
N ALA A 77 -3.71 -5.52 2.90
CA ALA A 77 -4.36 -6.82 3.09
C ALA A 77 -3.63 -7.96 2.35
N ALA A 78 -3.10 -7.70 1.15
CA ALA A 78 -2.33 -8.67 0.38
C ALA A 78 -0.97 -8.98 1.03
N ALA A 79 -0.34 -7.99 1.67
CA ALA A 79 0.88 -8.18 2.46
C ALA A 79 0.60 -9.05 3.70
N GLY A 80 -0.47 -8.73 4.46
CA GLY A 80 -0.87 -9.49 5.64
C GLY A 80 -1.26 -10.95 5.37
N GLN A 81 -1.93 -11.24 4.25
CA GLN A 81 -2.31 -12.62 3.88
C GLN A 81 -1.12 -13.49 3.47
N ARG A 82 -0.06 -12.92 2.89
CA ARG A 82 1.18 -13.68 2.57
C ARG A 82 1.93 -14.15 3.81
N GLY A 83 1.77 -13.47 4.96
CA GLY A 83 2.33 -13.90 6.24
C GLY A 83 1.63 -15.11 6.87
N LEU A 84 0.37 -15.39 6.49
CA LEU A 84 -0.45 -16.46 7.08
C LEU A 84 -0.49 -17.77 6.29
N MET A 85 0.10 -17.81 5.08
CA MET A 85 -0.02 -18.94 4.14
C MET A 85 1.15 -19.93 4.19
N PHE A 86 2.00 -19.88 5.21
CA PHE A 86 3.03 -20.90 5.46
C PHE A 86 2.73 -21.69 6.75
N PRO A 87 2.04 -22.86 6.67
CA PRO A 87 2.07 -23.83 7.75
C PRO A 87 3.44 -24.50 7.80
N ARG A 88 4.02 -24.58 9.01
CA ARG A 88 5.18 -25.42 9.32
C ARG A 88 4.84 -26.90 9.22
#